data_AF-A0AA47MKI3-F1
#
_entry.id   AF-A0AA47MKI3-F1
#
_cell.length_a   1.000
_cell.length_b   1.000
_cell.length_c   1.000
_cell.angle_alpha   90.00
_cell.angle_beta   90.00
_cell.angle_gamma   90.00
#
_symmetry.space_group_name_H-M   'P 1'
#
loop_
_entity.id
_entity.type
_entity.pdbx_description
1 polymer ?
#
loop_
_entity_poly.entity_id
_entity_poly.type
_entity_poly.pdbx_seq_one_letter_code
_entity_poly.pdbx_strand_id
1 'polypeptide(L)'
;MQGVICKHCRRFFYHDFYVALDVWAMGVTLYCFLFGVCPFMDERILSLHQKIKTQPVDLPEHAEISEDVKDLLLKMLDKNPESRISIPQIKEHPWVTRHGAEPLPLEDDNGCMLIEVTEEEVENSVKHVPSLATVILVRTMLRKRSFGNPFDWGRRDDRGSLSAPGLALSKQESSDGVISMDLPFVGEDVALS
;
A
#
# COMPACT_ATOMS: atom_id res chain seq x y z
N MET A 1 10.16 11.39 -46.03
CA MET A 1 10.76 10.48 -45.02
C MET A 1 9.69 10.18 -43.98
N GLN A 2 8.80 9.23 -44.29
CA GLN A 2 7.85 8.70 -43.31
C GLN A 2 8.62 7.82 -42.32
N GLY A 3 8.66 8.24 -41.05
CA GLY A 3 9.06 7.36 -39.95
C GLY A 3 7.97 6.31 -39.73
N VAL A 4 8.30 5.06 -40.02
CA VAL A 4 7.48 3.89 -39.66
C VAL A 4 7.53 3.68 -38.15
N ILE A 5 6.56 4.25 -37.43
CA ILE A 5 6.32 3.90 -36.04
C ILE A 5 5.61 2.55 -36.04
N CYS A 6 6.37 1.46 -35.83
CA CYS A 6 5.80 0.15 -35.58
C CYS A 6 5.03 0.19 -34.24
N LYS A 7 3.69 0.13 -34.30
CA LYS A 7 2.81 0.11 -33.12
C LYS A 7 2.93 -1.19 -32.28
N HIS A 8 3.75 -2.15 -32.70
CA HIS A 8 4.07 -3.36 -31.95
C HIS A 8 5.43 -3.31 -31.20
N CYS A 9 6.23 -2.26 -31.35
CA CYS A 9 7.60 -2.20 -30.80
C CYS A 9 7.77 -1.28 -29.57
N ARG A 10 6.74 -0.55 -29.14
CA ARG A 10 6.84 0.36 -27.96
C ARG A 10 6.80 -0.36 -26.60
N ARG A 11 6.39 -1.62 -26.54
CA ARG A 11 6.26 -2.38 -25.29
C ARG A 11 7.63 -2.80 -24.72
N PHE A 12 8.57 -3.17 -25.60
CA PHE A 12 9.91 -3.63 -25.21
C PHE A 12 10.78 -2.49 -24.64
N PHE A 13 10.80 -1.32 -25.29
CA PHE A 13 11.67 -0.21 -24.87
C PHE A 13 11.35 0.34 -23.47
N TYR A 14 10.07 0.30 -23.08
CA TYR A 14 9.67 0.66 -21.73
C TYR A 14 10.01 -0.43 -20.72
N HIS A 15 9.86 -1.70 -21.10
CA HIS A 15 10.15 -2.83 -20.23
C HIS A 15 11.61 -2.82 -19.77
N ASP A 16 12.56 -2.66 -20.68
CA ASP A 16 13.99 -2.65 -20.34
C ASP A 16 14.37 -1.46 -19.45
N PHE A 17 13.72 -0.30 -19.66
CA PHE A 17 13.91 0.86 -18.80
C PHE A 17 13.40 0.61 -17.37
N TYR A 18 12.20 0.03 -17.20
CA TYR A 18 11.66 -0.27 -15.89
C TYR A 18 12.47 -1.34 -15.15
N VAL A 19 12.94 -2.38 -15.85
CA VAL A 19 13.83 -3.41 -15.27
C VAL A 19 15.12 -2.77 -14.76
N ALA A 20 15.71 -1.83 -15.51
CA ALA A 20 16.90 -1.11 -15.06
C ALA A 20 16.63 -0.24 -13.82
N LEU A 21 15.42 0.32 -13.66
CA LEU A 21 15.03 1.05 -12.45
C LEU A 21 14.89 0.13 -11.23
N ASP A 22 14.35 -1.08 -11.41
CA ASP A 22 14.26 -2.07 -10.33
C ASP A 22 15.66 -2.50 -9.86
N VAL A 23 16.60 -2.71 -10.80
CA VAL A 23 18.01 -2.95 -10.44
C VAL A 23 18.59 -1.82 -9.62
N TRP A 24 18.29 -0.56 -9.97
CA TRP A 24 18.72 0.59 -9.19
C TRP A 24 18.16 0.58 -7.77
N ALA A 25 16.85 0.35 -7.63
CA ALA A 25 16.20 0.27 -6.32
C ALA A 25 16.77 -0.88 -5.47
N MET A 26 17.05 -2.02 -6.10
CA MET A 26 17.71 -3.16 -5.46
C MET A 26 19.13 -2.81 -5.00
N GLY A 27 19.89 -2.03 -5.80
CA GLY A 27 21.23 -1.56 -5.44
C GLY A 27 21.20 -0.58 -4.25
N VAL A 28 20.23 0.34 -4.22
CA VAL A 28 20.02 1.23 -3.07
C VAL A 28 19.68 0.42 -1.82
N THR A 29 18.84 -0.61 -1.96
CA THR A 29 18.47 -1.49 -0.84
C THR A 29 19.67 -2.29 -0.33
N LEU A 30 20.48 -2.85 -1.23
CA LEU A 30 21.71 -3.55 -0.88
C LEU A 30 22.70 -2.62 -0.14
N TYR A 31 22.87 -1.38 -0.63
CA TYR A 31 23.67 -0.37 0.08
C TYR A 31 23.18 -0.17 1.52
N CYS A 32 21.87 -0.03 1.72
CA CYS A 32 21.28 0.11 3.04
C CYS A 32 21.56 -1.10 3.94
N PHE A 33 21.55 -2.32 3.41
CA PHE A 33 21.88 -3.53 4.18
C PHE A 33 23.35 -3.58 4.59
N LEU A 34 24.26 -3.09 3.73
CA LEU A 34 25.70 -3.11 4.02
C LEU A 34 26.12 -2.02 5.00
N PHE A 35 25.55 -0.82 4.89
CA PHE A 35 26.02 0.36 5.63
C PHE A 35 25.03 0.92 6.64
N GLY A 36 23.77 0.44 6.65
CA GLY A 36 22.72 0.92 7.54
C GLY A 36 22.19 2.34 7.22
N VAL A 37 22.64 2.94 6.12
CA VAL A 37 22.26 4.28 5.66
C VAL A 37 21.98 4.27 4.17
N CYS A 38 21.21 5.23 3.66
CA CYS A 38 20.98 5.39 2.23
C CYS A 38 22.20 6.02 1.53
N PRO A 39 22.50 5.65 0.27
CA PRO A 39 23.65 6.18 -0.47
C PRO A 39 23.50 7.67 -0.83
N PHE A 40 22.25 8.16 -0.96
CA PHE A 40 21.96 9.56 -1.27
C PHE A 40 20.87 10.06 -0.33
N MET A 41 21.14 11.14 0.39
CA MET A 41 20.20 11.80 1.29
C MET A 41 20.34 13.32 1.18
N ASP A 42 19.21 14.02 1.26
CA ASP A 42 19.12 15.47 1.34
C ASP A 42 17.76 15.87 1.93
N GLU A 43 17.70 17.04 2.57
CA GLU A 43 16.44 17.59 3.10
C GLU A 43 15.53 18.10 1.99
N ARG A 44 16.12 18.60 0.89
CA ARG A 44 15.36 19.14 -0.25
C ARG A 44 15.31 18.15 -1.38
N ILE A 45 14.11 17.85 -1.86
CA ILE A 45 13.86 16.91 -2.97
C ILE A 45 14.67 17.28 -4.23
N LEU A 46 14.77 18.57 -4.56
CA LEU A 46 15.53 19.03 -5.73
C LEU A 46 17.04 18.76 -5.58
N SER A 47 17.58 18.97 -4.38
CA SER A 47 18.99 18.71 -4.06
C SER A 47 19.26 17.20 -4.04
N LEU A 48 18.36 16.40 -3.46
CA LEU A 48 18.43 14.94 -3.50
C LEU A 48 18.46 14.41 -4.94
N HIS A 49 17.55 14.90 -5.78
CA HIS A 49 17.48 14.49 -7.18
C HIS A 49 18.75 14.87 -7.97
N GLN A 50 19.35 16.04 -7.69
CA GLN A 50 20.65 16.38 -8.26
C GLN A 50 21.74 15.42 -7.79
N LYS A 51 21.82 15.12 -6.48
CA LYS A 51 22.79 14.15 -5.93
C LYS A 51 22.63 12.77 -6.58
N ILE A 52 21.41 12.28 -6.69
CA ILE A 52 21.12 10.99 -7.36
C ILE A 52 21.65 11.00 -8.80
N LYS A 53 21.58 12.12 -9.52
CA LYS A 53 22.06 12.21 -10.91
C LYS A 53 23.57 12.37 -11.05
N THR A 54 24.21 13.15 -10.18
CA THR A 54 25.58 13.62 -10.41
C THR A 54 26.60 13.10 -9.41
N GLN A 55 26.16 12.79 -8.18
CA GLN A 55 27.08 12.39 -7.12
C GLN A 55 27.46 10.91 -7.31
N PRO A 56 28.76 10.57 -7.29
CA PRO A 56 29.20 9.19 -7.25
C PRO A 56 28.74 8.52 -5.94
N VAL A 57 28.62 7.19 -5.97
CA VAL A 57 28.32 6.40 -4.75
C VAL A 57 29.55 6.44 -3.85
N ASP A 58 29.35 6.83 -2.59
CA ASP A 58 30.40 6.83 -1.58
C ASP A 58 30.43 5.49 -0.85
N LEU A 59 31.58 4.81 -0.85
CA LEU A 59 31.80 3.54 -0.17
C LEU A 59 32.77 3.78 0.99
N PRO A 60 32.32 3.70 2.24
CA PRO A 60 33.18 3.96 3.40
C PRO A 60 34.40 3.03 3.42
N GLU A 61 35.61 3.60 3.47
CA GLU A 61 36.88 2.84 3.46
C GLU A 61 37.02 1.89 4.66
N HIS A 62 36.35 2.20 5.77
CA HIS A 62 36.36 1.41 7.00
C HIS A 62 35.38 0.22 6.98
N ALA A 63 34.58 0.06 5.92
CA ALA A 63 33.66 -1.05 5.81
C ALA A 63 34.38 -2.31 5.33
N GLU A 64 34.39 -3.34 6.18
CA GLU A 64 34.94 -4.67 5.87
C GLU A 64 33.98 -5.45 4.95
N ILE A 65 33.88 -5.05 3.69
CA ILE A 65 33.08 -5.73 2.66
C ILE A 65 33.98 -6.27 1.54
N SER A 66 33.61 -7.43 0.98
CA SER A 66 34.34 -8.08 -0.11
C SER A 66 34.40 -7.20 -1.37
N GLU A 67 35.50 -7.27 -2.13
CA GLU A 67 35.62 -6.55 -3.41
C GLU A 67 34.51 -6.94 -4.40
N ASP A 68 34.04 -8.19 -4.38
CA ASP A 68 32.95 -8.63 -5.27
C ASP A 68 31.61 -7.91 -4.99
N VAL A 69 31.31 -7.59 -3.72
CA VAL A 69 30.08 -6.83 -3.40
C VAL A 69 30.22 -5.37 -3.78
N LYS A 70 31.42 -4.79 -3.63
CA LYS A 70 31.69 -3.41 -4.07
C LYS A 70 31.50 -3.30 -5.58
N ASP A 71 32.08 -4.23 -6.34
CA ASP A 71 31.94 -4.28 -7.80
C ASP A 71 30.47 -4.43 -8.22
N LEU A 72 29.74 -5.38 -7.62
CA LEU A 72 28.31 -5.54 -7.89
C LEU A 72 27.52 -4.26 -7.60
N LEU A 73 27.75 -3.66 -6.44
CA LEU A 73 27.01 -2.50 -5.97
C LEU A 73 27.23 -1.28 -6.87
N LEU A 74 28.48 -1.03 -7.30
CA LEU A 74 28.81 0.04 -8.23
C LEU A 74 28.16 -0.17 -9.60
N LYS A 75 28.11 -1.41 -10.08
CA LYS A 75 27.43 -1.77 -11.34
C LYS A 75 25.91 -1.62 -11.28
N MET A 76 25.30 -1.92 -10.13
CA MET A 76 23.86 -1.72 -9.90
C MET A 76 23.49 -0.24 -9.79
N LEU A 77 24.38 0.57 -9.23
CA LEU A 77 24.21 2.01 -9.02
C LEU A 77 24.87 2.86 -10.12
N ASP A 78 25.09 2.29 -11.32
CA ASP A 78 25.47 3.06 -12.50
C ASP A 78 24.36 4.05 -12.86
N LYS A 79 24.73 5.31 -13.10
CA LYS A 79 23.78 6.38 -13.45
C LYS A 79 23.18 6.18 -14.83
N ASN A 80 23.92 5.57 -15.75
CA ASN A 80 23.42 5.29 -17.09
C ASN A 80 22.64 3.95 -17.09
N PRO A 81 21.32 3.95 -17.33
CA PRO A 81 20.52 2.73 -17.32
C PRO A 81 20.91 1.75 -18.44
N GLU A 82 21.54 2.21 -19.53
CA GLU A 82 21.96 1.34 -20.64
C GLU A 82 23.23 0.54 -20.32
N SER A 83 24.11 1.07 -19.47
CA SER A 83 25.33 0.37 -19.02
C SER A 83 25.18 -0.28 -17.64
N ARG A 84 24.07 0.02 -16.93
CA ARG A 84 23.73 -0.60 -15.66
C ARG A 84 23.59 -2.11 -15.82
N ILE A 85 24.14 -2.86 -14.87
CA ILE A 85 24.09 -4.32 -14.88
C ILE A 85 22.65 -4.84 -14.97
N SER A 86 22.42 -5.81 -15.84
CA SER A 86 21.12 -6.43 -16.03
C SER A 86 20.90 -7.58 -15.04
N ILE A 87 19.63 -7.99 -14.83
CA ILE A 87 19.28 -9.12 -13.95
C ILE A 87 20.03 -10.41 -14.33
N PRO A 88 20.14 -10.82 -15.62
CA PRO A 88 20.92 -12.01 -15.97
C PRO A 88 22.39 -11.91 -15.56
N GLN A 89 23.01 -10.74 -15.73
CA GLN A 89 24.40 -10.51 -15.32
C GLN A 89 24.57 -10.52 -13.79
N ILE A 90 23.57 -10.03 -13.04
CA ILE A 90 23.56 -10.11 -11.57
C ILE A 90 23.49 -11.58 -11.12
N LYS A 91 22.65 -12.40 -11.75
CA LYS A 91 22.49 -13.82 -11.42
C LYS A 91 23.79 -14.62 -11.56
N GLU A 92 24.67 -14.19 -12.46
CA GLU A 92 25.98 -14.81 -12.70
C GLU A 92 27.12 -14.15 -11.90
N HIS A 93 26.84 -13.05 -11.21
CA HIS A 93 27.88 -12.24 -10.57
C HIS A 93 28.68 -13.05 -9.53
N PRO A 94 30.01 -12.89 -9.44
CA PRO A 94 30.85 -13.62 -8.48
C PRO A 94 30.37 -13.56 -7.03
N TRP A 95 29.87 -12.39 -6.60
CA TRP A 95 29.29 -12.21 -5.28
C TRP A 95 28.02 -13.04 -5.04
N VAL A 96 27.19 -13.21 -6.07
CA VAL A 96 25.91 -13.94 -5.99
C VAL A 96 26.14 -15.45 -6.06
N THR A 97 27.07 -15.90 -6.90
CA THR A 97 27.29 -17.33 -7.19
C THR A 97 28.47 -17.95 -6.47
N ARG A 98 29.12 -17.20 -5.57
CA ARG A 98 30.40 -17.57 -4.94
C ARG A 98 31.44 -17.99 -6.00
N HIS A 99 31.70 -17.12 -6.97
CA HIS A 99 32.55 -17.38 -8.14
C HIS A 99 32.13 -18.65 -8.93
N GLY A 100 30.83 -18.88 -9.08
CA GLY A 100 30.27 -20.04 -9.78
C GLY A 100 30.25 -21.34 -8.98
N ALA A 101 30.66 -21.34 -7.71
CA ALA A 101 30.58 -22.52 -6.85
C ALA A 101 29.14 -22.84 -6.43
N GLU A 102 28.25 -21.85 -6.40
CA GLU A 102 26.85 -21.95 -6.02
C GLU A 102 25.98 -21.21 -7.05
N PRO A 103 25.81 -21.76 -8.27
CA PRO A 103 25.00 -21.13 -9.30
C PRO A 103 23.53 -21.09 -8.89
N LEU A 104 22.82 -20.04 -9.29
CA LEU A 104 21.37 -19.97 -9.11
C LEU A 104 20.66 -21.04 -9.95
N PRO A 105 19.52 -21.59 -9.49
CA PRO A 105 18.71 -22.51 -10.28
C PRO A 105 18.30 -21.89 -11.61
N LEU A 106 18.28 -22.69 -12.67
CA LEU A 106 17.80 -22.28 -13.99
C LEU A 106 16.32 -21.88 -13.92
N GLU A 107 15.92 -20.93 -14.77
CA GLU A 107 14.56 -20.38 -14.76
C GLU A 107 13.49 -21.43 -15.07
N ASP A 108 13.87 -22.54 -15.70
CA ASP A 108 12.99 -23.68 -15.99
C ASP A 108 12.65 -24.51 -14.73
N ASP A 109 13.50 -24.45 -13.70
CA ASP A 109 13.31 -25.10 -12.38
C ASP A 109 12.83 -24.11 -11.31
N ASN A 110 12.99 -22.80 -11.53
CA ASN A 110 12.26 -21.81 -10.77
C ASN A 110 10.81 -21.94 -11.19
N GLY A 111 9.99 -22.57 -10.36
CA GLY A 111 8.54 -22.57 -10.45
C GLY A 111 7.92 -21.18 -10.32
N CYS A 112 8.38 -20.21 -11.12
CA CYS A 112 7.60 -19.14 -11.71
C CYS A 112 6.45 -19.80 -12.48
N MET A 113 5.53 -20.41 -11.73
CA MET A 113 4.15 -20.46 -12.12
C MET A 113 3.87 -19.07 -12.64
N LEU A 114 3.59 -18.97 -13.94
CA LEU A 114 2.91 -17.81 -14.45
C LEU A 114 1.67 -17.70 -13.56
N ILE A 115 1.71 -16.77 -12.60
CA ILE A 115 0.55 -16.44 -11.80
C ILE A 115 -0.33 -15.67 -12.77
N GLU A 116 -1.09 -16.43 -13.54
CA GLU A 116 -2.14 -15.90 -14.36
C GLU A 116 -3.17 -15.36 -13.38
N VAL A 117 -3.26 -14.04 -13.29
CA VAL A 117 -4.30 -13.38 -12.53
C VAL A 117 -5.61 -13.80 -13.17
N THR A 118 -6.32 -14.70 -12.50
CA THR A 118 -7.60 -15.19 -13.01
C THR A 118 -8.66 -14.10 -12.82
N GLU A 119 -9.66 -14.06 -13.71
CA GLU A 119 -10.80 -13.14 -13.54
C GLU A 119 -11.48 -13.32 -12.17
N GLU A 120 -11.45 -14.55 -11.64
CA GLU A 120 -11.93 -14.87 -10.29
C GLU A 120 -11.10 -14.21 -9.18
N GLU A 121 -9.78 -14.19 -9.27
CA GLU A 121 -8.92 -13.48 -8.30
C GLU A 121 -9.14 -11.97 -8.33
N VAL A 122 -9.38 -11.40 -9.52
CA VAL A 122 -9.72 -9.97 -9.66
C VAL A 122 -11.06 -9.67 -9.01
N GLU A 123 -12.10 -10.46 -9.29
CA GLU A 123 -13.43 -10.28 -8.70
C GLU A 123 -13.39 -10.44 -7.17
N ASN A 124 -12.60 -11.40 -6.68
CA ASN A 124 -12.44 -11.66 -5.25
C ASN A 124 -11.50 -10.68 -4.53
N SER A 125 -10.77 -9.83 -5.25
CA SER A 125 -9.85 -8.85 -4.68
C SER A 125 -10.59 -7.71 -3.96
N VAL A 126 -11.85 -7.45 -4.35
CA VAL A 126 -12.72 -6.44 -3.74
C VAL A 126 -13.97 -7.11 -3.18
N LYS A 127 -13.93 -7.47 -1.90
CA LYS A 127 -15.12 -8.02 -1.21
C LYS A 127 -16.01 -6.90 -0.73
N HIS A 128 -17.31 -6.99 -1.05
CA HIS A 128 -18.30 -6.05 -0.54
C HIS A 128 -18.34 -6.13 0.99
N VAL A 129 -17.93 -5.05 1.65
CA VAL A 129 -18.09 -4.95 3.10
C VAL A 129 -19.59 -4.87 3.38
N PRO A 130 -20.16 -5.65 4.32
CA PRO A 130 -21.56 -5.46 4.70
C PRO A 130 -21.77 -4.00 5.12
N SER A 131 -23.02 -3.51 5.02
CA SER A 131 -23.35 -2.08 5.17
C SER A 131 -22.55 -1.40 6.28
N LEU A 132 -22.18 -0.13 6.08
CA LEU A 132 -21.38 0.63 7.06
C LEU A 132 -21.97 0.53 8.48
N ALA A 133 -23.30 0.44 8.60
CA ALA A 133 -24.01 0.18 9.85
C ALA A 133 -23.57 -1.13 10.54
N THR A 134 -23.39 -2.22 9.80
CA THR A 134 -22.90 -3.53 10.31
C THR A 134 -21.46 -3.43 10.78
N VAL A 135 -20.60 -2.71 10.06
CA VAL A 135 -19.20 -2.49 10.47
C VAL A 135 -19.15 -1.67 11.76
N ILE A 136 -19.96 -0.61 11.84
CA ILE A 136 -20.10 0.22 13.03
C ILE A 136 -20.61 -0.62 14.21
N LEU A 137 -21.61 -1.48 13.98
CA LEU A 137 -22.17 -2.39 14.97
C LEU A 137 -21.11 -3.34 15.51
N VAL A 138 -20.41 -4.07 14.63
CA VAL A 138 -19.35 -5.02 14.99
C VAL A 138 -18.23 -4.32 15.75
N ARG A 139 -17.74 -3.16 15.26
CA ARG A 139 -16.72 -2.37 15.97
C ARG A 139 -17.18 -1.92 17.35
N THR A 140 -18.44 -1.54 17.49
CA THR A 140 -19.03 -1.11 18.76
C THR A 140 -19.17 -2.28 19.73
N MET A 141 -19.61 -3.45 19.25
CA MET A 141 -19.74 -4.68 20.03
C MET A 141 -18.37 -5.17 20.53
N LEU A 142 -17.35 -5.17 19.67
CA LEU A 142 -15.98 -5.57 20.02
C LEU A 142 -15.38 -4.62 21.07
N ARG A 143 -15.59 -3.31 20.91
CA ARG A 143 -15.10 -2.30 21.87
C ARG A 143 -15.80 -2.39 23.22
N LYS A 144 -17.11 -2.67 23.23
CA LYS A 144 -17.93 -2.75 24.46
C LYS A 144 -18.01 -4.15 25.06
N ARG A 145 -17.43 -5.17 24.41
CA ARG A 145 -17.55 -6.60 24.77
C ARG A 145 -19.01 -7.02 25.04
N SER A 146 -19.95 -6.45 24.29
CA SER A 146 -21.38 -6.63 24.51
C SER A 146 -22.07 -6.87 23.17
N PHE A 147 -22.85 -7.94 23.08
CA PHE A 147 -23.59 -8.35 21.88
C PHE A 147 -25.00 -7.72 21.81
N GLY A 148 -25.28 -6.70 22.61
CA GLY A 148 -26.54 -5.96 22.56
C GLY A 148 -26.59 -5.01 21.36
N ASN A 149 -27.76 -4.91 20.72
CA ASN A 149 -28.01 -3.96 19.62
C ASN A 149 -27.80 -2.50 20.12
N PRO A 150 -26.78 -1.77 19.63
CA PRO A 150 -26.48 -0.40 20.07
C PRO A 150 -27.50 0.64 19.59
N PHE A 151 -28.45 0.26 18.72
CA PHE A 151 -29.53 1.14 18.24
C PHE A 151 -30.83 0.99 19.04
N ASP A 152 -30.88 0.13 20.06
CA ASP A 152 -32.08 -0.06 20.89
C ASP A 152 -32.15 0.96 22.04
N TRP A 153 -32.30 2.24 21.70
CA TRP A 153 -32.55 3.31 22.68
C TRP A 153 -34.05 3.53 22.97
N GLY A 154 -34.93 2.62 22.50
CA GLY A 154 -36.37 2.90 22.39
C GLY A 154 -37.31 2.18 23.36
N ARG A 155 -36.85 1.28 24.23
CA ARG A 155 -37.75 0.52 25.14
C ARG A 155 -37.26 0.45 26.58
N ARG A 156 -36.89 1.59 27.15
CA ARG A 156 -36.60 1.67 28.59
C ARG A 156 -37.20 2.92 29.22
N ASP A 157 -38.52 3.02 29.14
CA ASP A 157 -39.30 3.64 30.21
C ASP A 157 -40.69 3.00 30.23
N ASP A 158 -40.79 1.82 30.86
CA ASP A 158 -42.03 1.32 31.48
C ASP A 158 -41.81 -0.06 32.09
N ARG A 159 -41.09 -0.09 33.23
CA ARG A 159 -41.44 -0.93 34.39
C ARG A 159 -40.43 -0.75 35.50
N GLY A 160 -40.86 -0.13 36.61
CA GLY A 160 -40.06 -0.20 37.82
C GLY A 160 -40.46 0.67 39.01
N SER A 161 -41.74 0.75 39.38
CA SER A 161 -42.23 1.00 40.76
C SER A 161 -43.74 1.27 40.72
N LEU A 162 -44.66 0.73 41.52
CA LEU A 162 -44.68 -0.11 42.71
C LEU A 162 -46.11 -0.72 42.80
N SER A 163 -46.24 -1.83 43.54
CA SER A 163 -47.40 -2.41 44.24
C SER A 163 -48.80 -1.77 44.09
N ALA A 164 -49.82 -2.60 43.86
CA ALA A 164 -51.24 -2.26 44.12
C ALA A 164 -51.47 -1.99 45.62
N PRO A 165 -52.36 -1.07 46.05
CA PRO A 165 -53.82 -1.29 45.97
C PRO A 165 -54.74 -0.05 45.80
N GLY A 166 -55.93 -0.27 45.22
CA GLY A 166 -57.23 0.26 45.70
C GLY A 166 -57.65 1.74 45.51
N LEU A 167 -58.88 1.88 44.99
CA LEU A 167 -59.87 2.97 45.13
C LEU A 167 -60.02 4.06 44.04
N ALA A 168 -61.30 4.27 43.70
CA ALA A 168 -61.93 5.13 42.70
C ALA A 168 -61.50 6.61 42.62
N LEU A 169 -61.56 7.24 41.43
CA LEU A 169 -62.61 8.19 41.01
C LEU A 169 -62.31 8.78 39.61
N SER A 170 -63.37 9.12 38.89
CA SER A 170 -63.51 9.74 37.56
C SER A 170 -62.70 11.03 37.28
N LYS A 171 -62.39 11.33 35.99
CA LYS A 171 -63.10 12.32 35.12
C LYS A 171 -62.20 12.97 34.01
N GLN A 172 -62.72 12.95 32.77
CA GLN A 172 -62.66 13.89 31.62
C GLN A 172 -61.37 14.33 30.87
N GLU A 173 -61.44 14.11 29.54
CA GLU A 173 -61.20 15.00 28.36
C GLU A 173 -60.00 15.97 28.28
N SER A 174 -59.23 15.93 27.17
CA SER A 174 -59.41 16.83 26.00
C SER A 174 -58.16 16.88 25.08
N SER A 175 -58.37 17.45 23.90
CA SER A 175 -57.72 17.33 22.59
C SER A 175 -56.43 18.14 22.34
N ASP A 176 -55.71 17.69 21.29
CA ASP A 176 -54.92 18.42 20.27
C ASP A 176 -53.67 19.25 20.61
N GLY A 177 -52.64 19.08 19.76
CA GLY A 177 -51.55 20.05 19.59
C GLY A 177 -50.30 19.52 18.89
N VAL A 178 -50.26 19.61 17.56
CA VAL A 178 -49.04 19.52 16.71
C VAL A 178 -48.12 20.72 16.99
N ILE A 179 -46.78 20.59 16.88
CA ILE A 179 -45.90 21.49 16.11
C ILE A 179 -44.45 20.95 16.00
N SER A 180 -43.93 21.13 14.78
CA SER A 180 -42.61 20.94 14.17
C SER A 180 -41.38 21.34 14.98
N MET A 181 -40.21 20.78 14.61
CA MET A 181 -38.95 21.53 14.50
C MET A 181 -37.99 20.88 13.49
N ASP A 182 -37.55 21.69 12.53
CA ASP A 182 -36.78 21.37 11.32
C ASP A 182 -35.28 21.06 11.54
N LEU A 183 -34.70 20.30 10.60
CA LEU A 183 -33.25 20.11 10.40
C LEU A 183 -32.63 21.28 9.60
N PRO A 184 -31.36 21.65 9.85
CA PRO A 184 -30.56 22.38 8.89
C PRO A 184 -29.65 21.44 8.05
N PHE A 185 -29.72 21.64 6.74
CA PHE A 185 -28.83 21.15 5.69
C PHE A 185 -27.95 22.31 5.17
N VAL A 186 -26.64 22.10 5.04
CA VAL A 186 -25.68 22.77 4.11
C VAL A 186 -24.42 21.87 4.10
N GLY A 187 -23.76 21.43 3.03
CA GLY A 187 -23.80 21.72 1.60
C GLY A 187 -22.37 21.59 1.03
N GLU A 188 -22.10 20.55 0.23
CA GLU A 188 -21.03 20.51 -0.79
C GLU A 188 -21.56 21.33 -2.00
N ASP A 189 -20.83 22.03 -2.89
CA ASP A 189 -19.57 21.84 -3.60
C ASP A 189 -19.17 23.19 -4.22
N VAL A 190 -17.88 23.41 -4.54
CA VAL A 190 -17.52 24.18 -5.76
C VAL A 190 -16.25 23.58 -6.39
N ALA A 191 -16.44 22.94 -7.55
CA ALA A 191 -15.41 22.74 -8.57
C ALA A 191 -15.57 23.82 -9.66
N LEU A 192 -14.43 24.36 -10.13
CA LEU A 192 -14.06 24.66 -11.54
C LEU A 192 -13.21 25.92 -11.66
N SER A 193 -11.93 25.73 -12.00
CA SER A 193 -11.27 26.28 -13.21
C SER A 193 -9.95 25.56 -13.42
#